data_AF-A0A964PBR5-F1
#
_entry.id   AF-A0A964PBR5-F1
#
_cell.length_a   1.000
_cell.length_b   1.000
_cell.length_c   1.000
_cell.angle_alpha   90.00
_cell.angle_beta   90.00
_cell.angle_gamma   90.00
#
_symmetry.space_group_name_H-M   'P 1'
#
loop_
_entity.id
_entity.type
_entity.pdbx_description
1 polymer ?
#
loop_
_entity_poly.entity_id
_entity_poly.type
_entity_poly.pdbx_seq_one_letter_code
_entity_poly.pdbx_strand_id
1 'polypeptide(L)'
;MNDQPSRDVNTLVTRHLQFAWWSLLCFVILGITLEALHGFKIDWYLGQTSQMRRLMWTLAHAHGTLLALVHAAFAFTYFALPTQVTPRHRLASVLLMASSVLLPGGFFLGGTFILEGDPGLGIWLVPIGGVCLVAAVSLTAVDVVGGRRS
;
A
#
# COMPACT_ATOMS: atom_id res chain seq x y z
N MET A 1 2.34 31.95 20.37
CA MET A 1 2.82 31.17 19.21
C MET A 1 3.09 29.77 19.72
N ASN A 2 2.13 28.86 19.55
CA ASN A 2 2.25 27.48 20.00
C ASN A 2 1.82 26.60 18.83
N ASP A 3 2.70 26.49 17.84
CA ASP A 3 2.49 25.73 16.59
C ASP A 3 2.69 24.23 16.83
N GLN A 4 2.11 23.71 17.92
CA GLN A 4 2.09 22.28 18.19
C GLN A 4 0.93 21.68 17.40
N PRO A 5 1.19 20.73 16.48
CA PRO A 5 0.12 19.99 15.81
C PRO A 5 -0.83 19.39 16.85
N SER A 6 -2.13 19.42 16.58
CA SER A 6 -3.11 18.77 17.47
C SER A 6 -2.69 17.31 17.72
N ARG A 7 -2.83 16.81 18.96
CA ARG A 7 -2.41 15.45 19.35
C ARG A 7 -2.92 14.36 18.38
N ASP A 8 -4.10 14.58 17.82
CA ASP A 8 -4.73 13.70 16.83
C ASP A 8 -3.95 13.65 15.50
N VAL A 9 -3.42 14.79 15.01
CA VAL A 9 -2.58 14.83 13.79
C VAL A 9 -1.29 14.06 14.05
N ASN A 10 -0.61 14.31 15.17
CA ASN A 10 0.64 13.63 15.50
C ASN A 10 0.45 12.11 15.59
N THR A 11 -0.67 11.65 16.15
CA THR A 11 -1.01 10.23 16.20
C THR A 11 -1.23 9.64 14.81
N LEU A 12 -1.95 10.37 13.94
CA LEU A 12 -2.19 9.96 12.55
C LEU A 12 -0.88 9.87 11.76
N VAL A 13 -0.05 10.90 11.82
CA VAL A 13 1.25 10.97 11.14
C VAL A 13 2.17 9.85 11.61
N THR A 14 2.31 9.67 12.92
CA THR A 14 3.17 8.62 13.50
C THR A 14 2.74 7.23 13.06
N ARG A 15 1.44 6.94 13.08
CA ARG A 15 0.90 5.65 12.61
C ARG A 15 1.24 5.38 11.15
N HIS A 16 1.04 6.36 10.28
CA HIS A 16 1.31 6.18 8.85
C HIS A 16 2.81 6.06 8.55
N LEU A 17 3.67 6.77 9.28
CA LEU A 17 5.12 6.60 9.18
C LEU A 17 5.58 5.21 9.63
N GLN A 18 5.09 4.74 10.79
CA GLN A 18 5.39 3.39 11.26
C GLN A 18 4.94 2.33 10.25
N PHE A 19 3.71 2.45 9.75
CA PHE A 19 3.19 1.56 8.73
C PHE A 19 4.02 1.62 7.43
N ALA A 20 4.39 2.82 6.98
CA ALA A 20 5.22 3.01 5.79
C ALA A 20 6.56 2.28 5.92
N TRP A 21 7.30 2.49 7.01
CA TRP A 21 8.62 1.88 7.19
C TRP A 21 8.57 0.36 7.36
N TRP A 22 7.62 -0.14 8.16
CA TRP A 22 7.46 -1.59 8.33
C TRP A 22 7.00 -2.29 7.05
N SER A 23 6.07 -1.67 6.31
CA SER A 23 5.62 -2.17 5.01
C SER A 23 6.77 -2.15 4.00
N LEU A 24 7.50 -1.03 3.90
CA LEU A 24 8.64 -0.89 3.00
C LEU A 24 9.71 -1.95 3.30
N LEU A 25 10.07 -2.15 4.56
CA LEU A 25 11.02 -3.20 4.97
C LEU A 25 10.55 -4.59 4.52
N CYS A 26 9.27 -4.91 4.77
CA CYS A 26 8.67 -6.18 4.36
C CYS A 26 8.77 -6.38 2.84
N PHE A 27 8.39 -5.36 2.04
CA PHE A 27 8.42 -5.47 0.59
C PHE A 27 9.83 -5.43 0.01
N VAL A 28 10.80 -4.75 0.63
CA VAL A 28 12.23 -4.84 0.26
C VAL A 28 12.74 -6.26 0.45
N ILE A 29 12.45 -6.89 1.60
CA ILE A 29 12.82 -8.29 1.86
C ILE A 29 12.16 -9.21 0.83
N LEU A 30 10.89 -8.99 0.50
CA LEU A 30 10.20 -9.74 -0.55
C LEU A 30 10.91 -9.55 -1.90
N GLY A 31 11.25 -8.33 -2.30
CA GLY A 31 11.96 -8.03 -3.54
C GLY A 31 13.29 -8.78 -3.65
N ILE A 32 14.12 -8.71 -2.61
CA ILE A 32 15.39 -9.46 -2.52
C ILE A 32 15.14 -10.96 -2.64
N THR A 33 14.08 -11.48 -2.01
CA THR A 33 13.70 -12.89 -2.11
C THR A 33 13.33 -13.25 -3.55
N LEU A 34 12.52 -12.45 -4.24
CA LEU A 34 12.14 -12.68 -5.63
C LEU A 34 13.34 -12.61 -6.58
N GLU A 35 14.27 -11.69 -6.34
CA GLU A 35 15.53 -11.60 -7.09
C GLU A 35 16.42 -12.82 -6.85
N ALA A 36 16.53 -13.28 -5.60
CA ALA A 36 17.27 -14.50 -5.27
C ALA A 36 16.65 -15.73 -5.95
N LEU A 37 15.32 -15.88 -5.91
CA LEU A 37 14.62 -16.98 -6.60
C LEU A 37 14.91 -16.98 -8.11
N HIS A 38 14.97 -15.79 -8.74
CA HIS A 38 15.39 -15.63 -10.13
C HIS A 38 16.88 -15.98 -10.33
N GLY A 39 17.77 -15.45 -9.51
CA GLY A 39 19.22 -15.61 -9.63
C GLY A 39 19.70 -17.06 -9.43
N PHE A 40 19.12 -17.77 -8.48
CA PHE A 40 19.40 -19.19 -8.22
C PHE A 40 18.67 -20.15 -9.17
N LYS A 41 17.87 -19.62 -10.10
CA LYS A 41 17.11 -20.39 -11.10
C LYS A 41 16.26 -21.50 -10.51
N ILE A 42 15.51 -21.20 -9.45
CA ILE A 42 14.66 -22.20 -8.81
C ILE A 42 13.50 -22.56 -9.75
N ASP A 43 13.47 -23.80 -10.25
CA ASP A 43 12.51 -24.28 -11.25
C ASP A 43 11.04 -24.14 -10.81
N TRP A 44 10.75 -24.24 -9.52
CA TRP A 44 9.41 -24.01 -8.98
C TRP A 44 8.89 -22.58 -9.22
N TYR A 45 9.81 -21.60 -9.33
CA TYR A 45 9.51 -20.19 -9.56
C TYR A 45 9.80 -19.75 -11.00
N LEU A 46 10.74 -20.39 -11.71
CA LEU A 46 11.11 -20.06 -13.10
C LEU A 46 10.45 -20.93 -14.18
N GLY A 47 9.90 -22.09 -13.82
CA GLY A 47 9.26 -23.01 -14.78
C GLY A 47 8.17 -22.32 -15.61
N GLN A 48 7.92 -22.80 -16.83
CA GLN A 48 6.95 -22.16 -17.74
C GLN A 48 5.54 -22.09 -17.15
N THR A 49 5.17 -23.04 -16.29
CA THR A 49 3.90 -23.11 -15.57
C THR A 49 3.77 -22.09 -14.43
N SER A 50 4.87 -21.41 -14.05
CA SER A 50 4.92 -20.45 -12.94
C SER A 50 4.97 -18.99 -13.39
N GLN A 51 4.75 -18.71 -14.69
CA GLN A 51 4.69 -17.34 -15.23
C GLN A 51 3.69 -16.46 -14.47
N MET A 52 2.48 -16.96 -14.23
CA MET A 52 1.46 -16.24 -13.48
C MET A 52 1.89 -15.97 -12.03
N ARG A 53 2.59 -16.92 -11.38
CA ARG A 53 3.14 -16.74 -10.02
C ARG A 53 4.11 -15.57 -9.97
N ARG A 54 5.08 -15.56 -10.91
CA ARG A 54 6.08 -14.49 -10.99
C ARG A 54 5.44 -13.14 -11.23
N LEU A 55 4.51 -13.05 -12.18
CA LEU A 55 3.78 -11.83 -12.46
C LEU A 55 3.03 -11.32 -11.23
N MET A 56 2.23 -12.20 -10.60
CA MET A 56 1.43 -11.86 -9.43
C MET A 56 2.30 -11.44 -8.24
N TRP A 57 3.39 -12.14 -7.96
CA TRP A 57 4.29 -11.77 -6.87
C TRP A 57 5.08 -10.49 -7.16
N THR A 58 5.41 -10.23 -8.42
CA THR A 58 6.02 -8.96 -8.84
C THR A 58 5.02 -7.80 -8.65
N LEU A 59 3.76 -7.99 -9.04
CA LEU A 59 2.68 -7.01 -8.80
C LEU A 59 2.46 -6.77 -7.31
N ALA A 60 2.48 -7.83 -6.49
CA ALA A 60 2.38 -7.73 -5.04
C ALA A 60 3.53 -6.88 -4.46
N HIS A 61 4.77 -7.17 -4.86
CA HIS A 61 5.96 -6.42 -4.44
C HIS A 61 5.90 -4.96 -4.90
N ALA A 62 5.56 -4.71 -6.17
CA ALA A 62 5.50 -3.36 -6.74
C ALA A 62 4.44 -2.50 -6.04
N HIS A 63 3.21 -3.01 -5.91
CA HIS A 63 2.12 -2.28 -5.26
C HIS A 63 2.36 -2.12 -3.76
N GLY A 64 2.93 -3.13 -3.10
CA GLY A 64 3.29 -3.03 -1.68
C GLY A 64 4.34 -1.95 -1.40
N THR A 65 5.40 -1.92 -2.21
CA THR A 65 6.44 -0.88 -2.12
C THR A 65 5.87 0.50 -2.42
N LEU A 66 5.08 0.65 -3.49
CA LEU A 66 4.43 1.91 -3.83
C LEU A 66 3.52 2.39 -2.70
N LEU A 67 2.67 1.52 -2.16
CA LEU A 67 1.74 1.87 -1.09
C LEU A 67 2.47 2.24 0.20
N ALA A 68 3.59 1.58 0.52
CA ALA A 68 4.43 2.00 1.64
C ALA A 68 4.91 3.46 1.47
N LEU A 69 5.33 3.85 0.26
CA LEU A 69 5.70 5.23 -0.04
C LEU A 69 4.49 6.19 -0.01
N VAL A 70 3.31 5.75 -0.46
CA VAL A 70 2.06 6.53 -0.35
C VAL A 70 1.70 6.78 1.11
N HIS A 71 1.93 5.82 2.02
CA HIS A 71 1.76 6.05 3.46
C HIS A 71 2.71 7.12 4.00
N ALA A 72 3.99 7.12 3.58
CA ALA A 72 4.93 8.17 3.94
C ALA A 72 4.50 9.55 3.40
N ALA A 73 4.05 9.60 2.13
CA ALA A 73 3.54 10.82 1.52
C ALA A 73 2.27 11.33 2.21
N PHE A 74 1.36 10.44 2.61
CA PHE A 74 0.17 10.77 3.40
C PHE A 74 0.56 11.38 4.74
N ALA A 75 1.49 10.75 5.47
CA ALA A 75 1.99 11.28 6.74
C ALA A 75 2.66 12.66 6.56
N PHE A 76 3.50 12.81 5.53
CA PHE A 76 4.13 14.07 5.19
C PHE A 76 3.12 15.17 4.86
N THR A 77 2.06 14.83 4.12
CA THR A 77 0.99 15.76 3.75
C THR A 77 0.35 16.38 4.99
N TYR A 78 -0.09 15.57 5.95
CA TYR A 78 -0.75 16.07 7.17
C TYR A 78 0.22 16.60 8.23
N PHE A 79 1.51 16.29 8.11
CA PHE A 79 2.56 16.97 8.87
C PHE A 79 2.77 18.40 8.34
N ALA A 80 2.78 18.58 7.02
CA ALA A 80 3.05 19.87 6.37
C ALA A 80 1.82 20.79 6.32
N LEU A 81 0.60 20.25 6.37
CA LEU A 81 -0.63 21.03 6.38
C LEU A 81 -1.10 21.28 7.83
N PRO A 82 -1.01 22.52 8.35
CA PRO A 82 -1.51 22.86 9.68
C PRO A 82 -3.04 22.82 9.68
N THR A 83 -3.60 21.63 9.89
CA THR A 83 -5.05 21.37 9.84
C THR A 83 -5.51 20.62 11.08
N GLN A 84 -6.77 20.81 11.47
CA GLN A 84 -7.40 19.97 12.49
C GLN A 84 -7.81 18.63 11.89
N VAL A 85 -7.74 17.55 12.67
CA VAL A 85 -8.19 16.24 12.18
C VAL A 85 -9.70 16.24 12.01
N THR A 86 -10.15 15.94 10.79
CA THR A 86 -11.57 15.75 10.47
C THR A 86 -11.93 14.26 10.37
N PRO A 87 -13.22 13.88 10.44
CA PRO A 87 -13.66 12.51 10.14
C PRO A 87 -13.20 12.02 8.77
N ARG A 88 -13.03 12.93 7.80
CA ARG A 88 -12.54 12.61 6.46
C ARG A 88 -11.10 12.08 6.47
N HIS A 89 -10.22 12.67 7.28
CA HIS A 89 -8.84 12.20 7.42
C HIS A 89 -8.80 10.77 7.97
N ARG A 90 -9.68 10.47 8.94
CA ARG A 90 -9.81 9.13 9.53
C ARG A 90 -10.31 8.12 8.49
N LEU A 91 -11.29 8.49 7.67
CA LEU A 91 -11.78 7.63 6.60
C LEU A 91 -10.71 7.39 5.52
N ALA A 92 -10.04 8.44 5.05
CA ALA A 92 -8.94 8.32 4.09
C ALA A 92 -7.82 7.41 4.62
N SER A 93 -7.49 7.55 5.90
CA SER A 93 -6.53 6.69 6.59
C SER A 93 -6.95 5.22 6.62
N VAL A 94 -8.19 4.91 6.99
CA VAL A 94 -8.70 3.53 7.03
C VAL A 94 -8.71 2.91 5.63
N LEU A 95 -9.17 3.66 4.62
CA LEU A 95 -9.20 3.20 3.24
C LEU A 95 -7.80 2.95 2.68
N LEU A 96 -6.82 3.79 3.03
CA LEU A 96 -5.43 3.61 2.63
C LEU A 96 -4.80 2.39 3.33
N MET A 97 -5.07 2.18 4.61
CA MET A 97 -4.64 0.97 5.32
C MET A 97 -5.26 -0.28 4.70
N ALA A 98 -6.55 -0.24 4.35
CA ALA A 98 -7.24 -1.35 3.71
C ALA A 98 -6.65 -1.66 2.33
N SER A 99 -6.39 -0.66 1.49
CA SER A 99 -5.79 -0.87 0.16
C SER A 99 -4.38 -1.45 0.26
N SER A 100 -3.58 -1.01 1.25
CA SER A 100 -2.24 -1.53 1.54
C SER A 100 -2.20 -2.99 1.97
N VAL A 101 -3.32 -3.56 2.39
CA VAL A 101 -3.43 -5.00 2.68
C VAL A 101 -4.06 -5.73 1.49
N LEU A 102 -5.19 -5.23 0.98
CA LEU A 102 -5.99 -5.91 -0.05
C LEU A 102 -5.27 -6.01 -1.40
N LEU A 103 -4.58 -4.96 -1.85
CA LEU A 103 -3.90 -4.96 -3.15
C LEU A 103 -2.70 -5.93 -3.16
N PRO A 104 -1.64 -5.71 -2.36
CA PRO A 104 -0.48 -6.60 -2.40
C PRO A 104 -0.84 -8.00 -1.89
N GLY A 105 -1.73 -8.13 -0.89
CA GLY A 105 -2.22 -9.42 -0.41
C GLY A 105 -3.01 -10.17 -1.48
N GLY A 106 -3.89 -9.49 -2.22
CA GLY A 106 -4.66 -10.09 -3.30
C GLY A 106 -3.79 -10.61 -4.44
N PHE A 107 -2.80 -9.83 -4.87
CA PHE A 107 -1.80 -10.29 -5.83
C PHE A 107 -0.97 -11.46 -5.30
N PHE A 108 -0.47 -11.38 -4.07
CA PHE A 108 0.34 -12.44 -3.48
C PHE A 108 -0.44 -13.76 -3.41
N LEU A 109 -1.68 -13.71 -2.91
CA LEU A 109 -2.59 -14.86 -2.82
C LEU A 109 -3.03 -15.38 -4.20
N GLY A 110 -3.23 -14.48 -5.17
CA GLY A 110 -3.50 -14.84 -6.56
C GLY A 110 -2.34 -15.61 -7.20
N GLY A 111 -1.09 -15.28 -6.82
CA GLY A 111 0.10 -15.99 -7.26
C GLY A 111 0.37 -17.29 -6.49
N THR A 112 -0.08 -17.43 -5.24
CA THR A 112 0.11 -18.66 -4.47
C THR A 112 -0.79 -19.79 -4.96
N PHE A 113 -2.07 -19.50 -5.21
CA PHE A 113 -3.14 -20.47 -5.53
C PHE A 113 -3.59 -20.41 -6.99
N ILE A 114 -2.70 -20.70 -7.95
CA ILE A 114 -3.01 -20.65 -9.39
C ILE A 114 -4.00 -21.76 -9.78
N LEU A 115 -5.02 -21.41 -10.56
CA LEU A 115 -5.95 -22.36 -11.18
C LEU A 115 -5.72 -22.35 -12.70
N GLU A 116 -5.30 -23.47 -13.28
CA GLU A 116 -5.20 -23.67 -14.74
C GLU A 116 -4.36 -22.62 -15.51
N GLY A 117 -3.48 -21.88 -14.83
CA GLY A 117 -2.65 -20.81 -15.41
C GLY A 117 -3.17 -19.40 -15.10
N ASP A 118 -4.38 -19.28 -14.57
CA ASP A 118 -5.02 -18.05 -14.13
C ASP A 118 -4.73 -17.73 -12.65
N PRO A 119 -4.80 -16.44 -12.26
CA PRO A 119 -4.61 -16.08 -10.87
C PRO A 119 -5.68 -16.70 -9.99
N GLY A 120 -5.28 -17.11 -8.78
CA GLY A 120 -6.20 -17.66 -7.79
C GLY A 120 -7.26 -16.69 -7.30
N LEU A 121 -8.19 -17.19 -6.50
CA LEU A 121 -9.29 -16.42 -5.91
C LEU A 121 -8.85 -15.17 -5.13
N GLY A 122 -7.59 -15.12 -4.66
CA GLY A 122 -7.00 -13.93 -4.05
C GLY A 122 -7.10 -12.67 -4.91
N ILE A 123 -7.16 -12.81 -6.25
CA ILE A 123 -7.26 -11.68 -7.18
C ILE A 123 -8.52 -10.84 -6.94
N TRP A 124 -9.59 -11.41 -6.40
CA TRP A 124 -10.83 -10.67 -6.11
C TRP A 124 -10.69 -9.62 -5.02
N LEU A 125 -9.64 -9.68 -4.19
CA LEU A 125 -9.33 -8.64 -3.22
C LEU A 125 -8.80 -7.36 -3.90
N VAL A 126 -8.14 -7.51 -5.05
CA VAL A 126 -7.50 -6.40 -5.78
C VAL A 126 -8.49 -5.30 -6.20
N PRO A 127 -9.63 -5.58 -6.85
CA PRO A 127 -10.57 -4.51 -7.21
C PRO A 127 -11.13 -3.77 -5.99
N ILE A 128 -11.39 -4.48 -4.88
CA ILE A 128 -11.86 -3.88 -3.63
C ILE A 128 -10.78 -2.94 -3.07
N GLY A 129 -9.53 -3.41 -3.02
CA GLY A 129 -8.38 -2.61 -2.60
C GLY A 129 -8.15 -1.39 -3.51
N GLY A 130 -8.36 -1.54 -4.82
CA GLY A 130 -8.26 -0.47 -5.80
C GLY A 130 -9.29 0.64 -5.56
N VAL A 131 -10.56 0.28 -5.30
CA VAL A 131 -11.60 1.24 -4.93
C VAL A 131 -11.25 1.96 -3.63
N CYS A 132 -10.77 1.24 -2.62
CA CYS A 132 -10.29 1.85 -1.38
C CYS A 132 -9.16 2.85 -1.62
N LEU A 133 -8.18 2.51 -2.47
CA LEU A 133 -7.06 3.38 -2.81
C LEU A 133 -7.54 4.66 -3.51
N VAL A 134 -8.40 4.53 -4.53
CA VAL A 134 -8.96 5.67 -5.27
C VAL A 134 -9.69 6.61 -4.33
N ALA A 135 -10.52 6.06 -3.43
CA ALA A 135 -11.25 6.85 -2.46
C ALA A 135 -10.30 7.54 -1.46
N ALA A 136 -9.31 6.82 -0.90
CA ALA A 136 -8.34 7.41 0.03
C ALA A 136 -7.54 8.57 -0.58
N VAL A 137 -7.04 8.37 -1.81
CA VAL A 137 -6.27 9.40 -2.54
C VAL A 137 -7.15 10.58 -2.89
N SER A 138 -8.39 10.35 -3.34
CA SER A 138 -9.32 11.42 -3.68
C SER A 138 -9.69 12.28 -2.47
N LEU A 139 -9.97 11.65 -1.32
CA LEU A 139 -10.26 12.38 -0.07
C LEU A 139 -9.06 13.23 0.34
N THR A 140 -7.85 12.66 0.33
CA THR A 140 -6.61 13.38 0.66
C THR A 140 -6.37 14.55 -0.29
N ALA A 141 -6.58 14.36 -1.59
CA ALA A 141 -6.42 15.40 -2.59
C ALA A 141 -7.39 16.58 -2.37
N VAL A 142 -8.66 16.28 -2.07
CA VAL A 142 -9.65 17.32 -1.77
C VAL A 142 -9.27 18.10 -0.51
N ASP A 143 -8.75 17.42 0.51
CA ASP A 143 -8.32 18.06 1.76
C ASP A 143 -7.13 19.00 1.54
N VAL A 144 -6.16 18.60 0.71
CA VAL A 144 -5.03 19.47 0.34
C VAL A 144 -5.50 20.73 -0.39
N VAL A 145 -6.49 20.60 -1.29
CA VAL A 145 -7.07 21.75 -1.99
C VAL A 145 -7.85 22.65 -1.03
N GLY A 146 -8.58 22.06 -0.08
CA GLY A 146 -9.34 22.79 0.94
C GLY A 146 -8.44 23.59 1.89
N GLY A 147 -7.34 22.98 2.35
CA GLY A 147 -6.39 23.61 3.27
C GLY A 147 -5.61 24.79 2.68
N ARG A 148 -5.57 24.95 1.36
CA ARG A 148 -5.00 26.15 0.71
C ARG A 148 -5.94 27.36 0.70
N ARG A 149 -7.24 27.16 0.97
CA ARG A 149 -8.27 28.20 0.87
C ARG A 149 -8.67 28.81 2.22
N SER A 150 -8.20 28.24 3.33
CA SER A 150 -8.43 28.71 4.71
C SER A 150 -7.25 29.49 5.24
#